data_AF-A0A842KUE0-F1
#
_entry.id   AF-A0A842KUE0-F1
#
_cell.length_a   1.000
_cell.length_b   1.000
_cell.length_c   1.000
_cell.angle_alpha   90.00
_cell.angle_beta   90.00
_cell.angle_gamma   90.00
#
_symmetry.space_group_name_H-M   'P 1'
#
loop_
_entity.id
_entity.type
_entity.pdbx_description
1 polymer ?
#
loop_
_entity_poly.entity_id
_entity_poly.type
_entity_poly.pdbx_seq_one_letter_code
_entity_poly.pdbx_strand_id
1 'polypeptide(L)' 'MRVLGKISHVSNRGNIIARSKSTPPFRAKVFTSQGQLLGKVQDIFGPTKMPYILIKPIRAINSKKIE' A
#
# COMPACT_ATOMS: atom_id res chain seq x y z
N MET A 1 12.75 9.43 -1.48
CA MET A 1 11.69 8.39 -1.42
C MET A 1 12.14 7.29 -0.45
N ARG A 2 11.22 6.66 0.28
CA ARG A 2 11.52 5.55 1.20
C ARG A 2 10.77 4.30 0.76
N VAL A 3 11.40 3.13 0.90
CA VAL A 3 10.76 1.85 0.61
C VAL A 3 9.67 1.59 1.65
N LEU A 4 8.42 1.47 1.20
CA LEU A 4 7.27 1.22 2.07
C LEU A 4 7.23 -0.24 2.53
N GLY A 5 7.49 -1.18 1.62
CA GLY A 5 7.45 -2.61 1.90
C GLY A 5 6.94 -3.42 0.72
N LYS A 6 6.43 -4.63 1.00
CA LYS A 6 5.90 -5.55 -0.01
C LYS A 6 4.38 -5.59 0.05
N ILE A 7 3.75 -5.76 -1.12
CA ILE A 7 2.32 -5.98 -1.22
C ILE A 7 2.00 -7.35 -0.61
N SER A 8 0.96 -7.41 0.22
CA SER A 8 0.42 -8.65 0.76
C SER A 8 -0.68 -9.20 -0.13
N HIS A 9 -1.72 -8.42 -0.40
CA HIS A 9 -2.84 -8.79 -1.27
C HIS A 9 -3.71 -7.57 -1.61
N VAL A 10 -4.67 -7.75 -2.51
CA VAL A 10 -5.76 -6.79 -2.77
C VAL A 10 -7.00 -7.23 -2.01
N SER A 11 -7.57 -6.32 -1.23
CA SER A 11 -8.85 -6.55 -0.56
C SER A 11 -10.00 -6.69 -1.56
N ASN A 12 -11.11 -7.31 -1.16
CA ASN A 12 -12.31 -7.45 -2.00
C ASN A 12 -12.89 -6.10 -2.48
N ARG A 13 -12.58 -5.00 -1.78
CA ARG A 13 -12.99 -3.64 -2.15
C ARG A 13 -12.00 -2.93 -3.10
N GLY A 14 -10.97 -3.62 -3.58
CA GLY A 14 -9.96 -3.09 -4.50
C GLY A 14 -8.86 -2.25 -3.84
N ASN A 15 -8.80 -2.18 -2.50
CA ASN A 15 -7.68 -1.53 -1.81
C ASN A 15 -6.47 -2.47 -1.74
N ILE A 16 -5.27 -1.91 -1.82
CA ILE A 16 -4.03 -2.68 -1.71
C ILE A 16 -3.61 -2.73 -0.25
N ILE A 17 -3.29 -3.93 0.24
CA ILE A 17 -2.73 -4.16 1.56
C ILE A 17 -1.23 -4.40 1.42
N ALA A 18 -0.41 -3.64 2.14
CA ALA A 18 1.03 -3.82 2.19
C ALA A 18 1.52 -4.09 3.62
N ARG A 19 2.62 -4.85 3.74
CA ARG A 19 3.37 -5.02 4.99
C ARG A 19 4.57 -4.09 4.99
N SER A 20 4.74 -3.34 6.07
CA SER A 20 5.86 -2.42 6.27
C SER A 20 6.58 -2.69 7.59
N LYS A 21 7.85 -2.31 7.68
CA LYS A 21 8.64 -2.28 8.92
C LYS A 21 8.55 -0.94 9.66
N SER A 22 7.90 0.06 9.05
CA SER A 22 7.79 1.41 9.59
C SER A 22 6.41 2.01 9.31
N THR A 23 5.95 2.90 10.19
CA THR A 23 4.70 3.64 10.01
C THR A 23 4.91 4.80 9.02
N PRO A 24 4.29 4.78 7.83
CA PRO A 24 4.38 5.91 6.91
C PRO A 24 3.55 7.11 7.41
N PRO A 25 3.80 8.32 6.88
CA PRO A 25 2.94 9.47 7.13
C PRO A 25 1.53 9.25 6.57
N PHE A 26 0.53 9.82 7.24
CA PHE A 26 -0.86 9.82 6.77
C PHE A 26 -0.96 10.47 5.38
N ARG A 27 -1.78 9.88 4.48
CA ARG A 27 -1.98 10.33 3.09
C ARG A 27 -0.71 10.41 2.22
N ALA A 28 0.40 9.83 2.66
CA ALA A 28 1.61 9.76 1.85
C ALA A 28 1.33 9.11 0.48
N LYS A 29 1.96 9.65 -0.58
CA LYS A 29 1.91 9.07 -1.91
C LYS A 29 2.72 7.78 -1.94
N VAL A 30 2.13 6.73 -2.47
CA VAL A 30 2.78 5.43 -2.65
C VAL A 30 3.07 5.25 -4.13
N PHE A 31 4.29 4.83 -4.43
CA PHE A 31 4.78 4.62 -5.79
C PHE A 31 5.19 3.16 -5.96
N THR A 32 5.15 2.68 -7.19
CA THR A 32 5.75 1.39 -7.57
C THR A 32 7.26 1.53 -7.65
N SER A 33 7.98 0.40 -7.78
CA SER A 33 9.43 0.38 -7.97
C SER A 33 9.88 1.13 -9.24
N GLN A 34 9.00 1.23 -10.25
CA GLN A 34 9.21 1.97 -11.49
C GLN A 34 8.89 3.47 -11.36
N GLY A 35 8.58 3.97 -10.16
CA GLY A 35 8.26 5.39 -9.91
C GLY A 35 6.84 5.79 -10.32
N GLN A 36 5.98 4.85 -10.71
CA GLN A 36 4.60 5.15 -11.06
C GLN A 36 3.76 5.37 -9.80
N LEU A 37 2.87 6.38 -9.81
CA LEU A 37 1.98 6.65 -8.69
C LEU A 37 0.96 5.51 -8.55
N LEU A 38 1.06 4.75 -7.46
CA LEU A 38 0.16 3.64 -7.16
C LEU A 38 -1.12 4.14 -6.47
N GLY A 39 -0.96 5.05 -5.51
CA GLY A 39 -2.04 5.41 -4.60
C GLY A 39 -1.60 6.35 -3.48
N LYS A 40 -2.44 6.41 -2.44
CA LYS A 40 -2.14 7.10 -1.19
C LYS A 40 -2.42 6.20 0.00
N VAL A 41 -1.66 6.37 1.06
CA VAL A 41 -1.94 5.74 2.36
C VAL A 41 -3.30 6.24 2.86
N GLN A 42 -4.23 5.33 3.06
CA GLN A 42 -5.56 5.62 3.59
C GLN A 42 -5.65 5.26 5.07
N ASP A 43 -5.03 4.16 5.48
CA ASP A 43 -5.07 3.70 6.88
C ASP A 43 -3.85 2.84 7.23
N ILE A 44 -3.52 2.73 8.52
CA ILE A 44 -2.40 1.95 9.06
C ILE A 44 -2.88 1.22 10.30
N PHE A 45 -2.74 -0.12 10.32
CA PHE A 45 -3.32 -0.95 11.36
C PHE A 45 -2.46 -2.19 11.67
N GLY A 46 -2.77 -2.88 12.76
CA GLY A 46 -2.06 -4.08 13.21
C GLY A 46 -0.82 -3.79 14.05
N PRO A 47 0.14 -4.74 14.14
CA PRO A 47 1.28 -4.65 15.06
C PRO A 47 2.20 -3.46 14.81
N THR A 48 2.62 -2.78 15.87
CA THR A 48 3.44 -1.54 15.78
C THR A 48 4.81 -1.75 15.12
N LYS A 49 5.44 -2.92 15.33
CA LYS A 49 6.76 -3.24 14.73
C LYS A 49 6.68 -3.57 13.24
N MET A 50 5.54 -4.09 12.80
CA MET A 50 5.33 -4.48 11.42
C MET A 50 3.85 -4.26 11.11
N PRO A 51 3.46 -3.02 10.74
CA PRO A 51 2.06 -2.70 10.47
C PRO A 51 1.60 -3.16 9.09
N TYR A 52 0.29 -3.28 8.95
CA TYR A 52 -0.40 -3.32 7.67
C TYR A 52 -0.75 -1.90 7.23
N ILE A 53 -0.62 -1.64 5.94
CA ILE A 53 -0.94 -0.34 5.35
C ILE A 53 -2.03 -0.55 4.31
N LEU A 54 -3.14 0.16 4.47
CA LEU A 54 -4.20 0.27 3.48
C LEU A 54 -3.84 1.37 2.49
N ILE A 55 -3.69 1.02 1.22
CA ILE A 55 -3.38 1.96 0.16
C ILE A 55 -4.61 2.05 -0.74
N LYS A 56 -5.14 3.27 -0.88
CA LYS A 56 -6.21 3.57 -1.83
C LYS A 56 -5.58 3.80 -3.20
N PRO A 57 -5.86 2.95 -4.20
CA PRO A 57 -5.27 3.13 -5.50
C PRO A 57 -5.90 4.31 -6.24
N ILE A 58 -5.14 4.93 -7.13
CA ILE A 58 -5.64 6.03 -7.98
C ILE A 58 -6.54 5.55 -9.12
N ARG A 59 -6.49 4.25 -9.44
CA ARG A 59 -7.24 3.61 -10.52
C ARG A 59 -7.84 2.30 -9.99
N ALA A 60 -8.92 1.82 -10.62
CA ALA A 60 -9.48 0.53 -10.29
C ALA A 60 -8.43 -0.58 -10.57
N ILE A 61 -8.09 -1.34 -9.54
CA ILE A 61 -7.15 -2.47 -9.67
C ILE A 61 -7.98 -3.74 -9.73
N ASN A 62 -7.80 -4.49 -10.82
CA ASN A 62 -8.33 -5.84 -10.92
C ASN A 62 -7.33 -6.79 -10.23
N SER A 63 -7.79 -7.57 -9.25
CA SER A 63 -6.98 -8.39 -8.35
C SER A 63 -6.09 -9.42 -9.06
N LYS A 64 -6.34 -9.69 -10.34
CA LYS A 64 -5.57 -10.62 -11.19
C LYS A 64 -4.20 -10.12 -11.66
N LYS A 65 -3.78 -8.89 -11.33
CA LYS A 65 -2.62 -8.23 -11.98
C LYS A 65 -1.53 -7.69 -11.06
N ILE A 66 -1.37 -8.25 -9.86
CA ILE A 66 -0.27 -7.87 -8.96
C ILE A 66 0.71 -9.03 -8.84
N GLU A 67 1.60 -9.13 -9.83
CA GLU A 67 2.85 -9.91 -9.80
C GLU A 67 4.02 -8.96 -10.10
#